data_AF-A0A2T0UN66-F1
#
_entry.id   AF-A0A2T0UN66-F1
#
_cell.length_a   1.000
_cell.length_b   1.000
_cell.length_c   1.000
_cell.angle_alpha   90.00
_cell.angle_beta   90.00
_cell.angle_gamma   90.00
#
_symmetry.space_group_name_H-M   'P 1'
#
loop_
_entity.id
_entity.type
_entity.pdbx_description
1 polymer ?
#
loop_
_entity_poly.entity_id
_entity_poly.type
_entity_poly.pdbx_seq_one_letter_code
_entity_poly.pdbx_strand_id
1 'polypeptide(L)' 'MRTTVTIDEALLHEARLEAAQTNQTVSKVLETALREHLVRRAEAPRVDFVLPTFPGGGLLVDILDKEALADALGDNEPAR' A
#
# COMPACT_ATOMS: atom_id res chain seq x y z
N MET A 1 21.29 -19.85 -13.91
CA MET A 1 20.32 -20.38 -14.90
C MET A 1 20.03 -19.29 -15.92
N ARG A 2 19.76 -19.62 -17.20
CA ARG A 2 19.38 -18.64 -18.22
C ARG A 2 17.87 -18.69 -18.44
N THR A 3 17.22 -17.53 -18.30
CA THR A 3 15.78 -17.37 -18.51
C THR A 3 15.54 -16.23 -19.48
N THR A 4 14.61 -16.40 -20.41
CA THR A 4 14.15 -15.34 -21.31
C THR A 4 12.83 -14.79 -20.76
N VAL A 5 12.74 -13.46 -20.63
CA VAL A 5 11.55 -12.76 -20.17
C VAL A 5 11.22 -11.62 -21.12
N THR A 6 9.93 -11.31 -21.26
CA THR A 6 9.49 -10.13 -22.00
C THR A 6 9.45 -8.94 -21.06
N ILE A 7 10.07 -7.82 -21.45
CA ILE A 7 10.16 -6.58 -20.67
C ILE A 7 9.80 -5.43 -21.61
N ASP A 8 9.06 -4.44 -21.09
CA ASP A 8 8.77 -3.21 -21.80
C ASP A 8 10.05 -2.45 -22.19
N GLU A 9 10.05 -1.79 -23.35
CA GLU A 9 11.24 -1.13 -23.88
C GLU A 9 11.70 0.06 -23.03
N ALA A 10 10.76 0.86 -22.51
CA ALA A 10 11.10 1.99 -21.66
C ALA A 10 11.72 1.50 -20.34
N LEU A 11 11.14 0.44 -19.75
CA LEU A 11 11.69 -0.17 -18.54
C LEU A 11 13.09 -0.76 -18.76
N LEU A 12 13.33 -1.39 -19.92
CA LEU A 12 14.67 -1.89 -20.25
C LEU A 12 15.68 -0.74 -20.44
N HIS A 13 15.25 0.40 -20.97
CA HIS A 13 16.08 1.59 -21.10
C HIS A 13 16.51 2.12 -19.71
N GLU A 14 15.57 2.25 -18.78
CA GLU A 14 15.85 2.66 -17.40
C GLU A 14 16.82 1.69 -16.70
N ALA A 15 16.60 0.37 -16.85
CA ALA A 15 17.49 -0.63 -16.28
C ALA A 15 18.92 -0.55 -16.84
N ARG A 16 19.09 -0.14 -18.10
CA ARG A 16 20.42 0.09 -18.71
C ARG A 16 21.10 1.32 -18.16
N LEU A 17 20.36 2.40 -17.93
CA LEU A 17 20.89 3.61 -17.31
C LEU A 17 21.39 3.32 -15.89
N GLU A 18 20.61 2.60 -15.09
CA GLU A 18 21.00 2.18 -13.74
C GLU A 18 22.26 1.29 -13.76
N ALA A 19 22.30 0.32 -14.68
CA ALA A 19 23.45 -0.55 -14.85
C ALA A 19 24.73 0.24 -15.20
N ALA A 20 24.62 1.27 -16.06
CA ALA A 20 25.74 2.14 -16.42
C ALA A 20 26.19 3.02 -15.23
N GLN A 21 25.25 3.57 -14.47
CA GLN A 21 25.55 4.40 -13.30
C GLN A 21 26.24 3.61 -12.18
N THR A 22 25.84 2.35 -11.98
CA THR A 22 26.35 1.49 -10.91
C THR A 22 27.57 0.64 -11.32
N ASN A 23 28.02 0.74 -12.58
CA ASN A 23 29.03 -0.14 -13.18
C ASN A 23 28.68 -1.64 -13.03
N GLN A 24 27.40 -1.98 -13.23
CA GLN A 24 26.90 -3.34 -13.16
C GLN A 24 26.33 -3.80 -14.50
N THR A 25 26.03 -5.10 -14.59
CA THR A 25 25.31 -5.64 -15.76
C THR A 25 23.80 -5.47 -15.56
N VAL A 26 23.06 -5.33 -16.66
CA VAL A 26 21.58 -5.31 -16.64
C VAL A 26 21.02 -6.56 -15.95
N SER A 27 21.65 -7.72 -16.15
CA SER A 27 21.26 -8.95 -15.46
C SER A 27 21.40 -8.86 -13.94
N LYS A 28 22.43 -8.15 -13.42
CA LYS A 28 22.60 -7.96 -11.98
C LYS A 28 21.55 -7.03 -11.41
N VAL A 29 21.24 -5.94 -12.12
CA VAL A 29 20.14 -5.01 -11.76
C VAL A 29 18.82 -5.77 -11.67
N LEU A 30 18.50 -6.59 -12.67
CA LEU A 30 17.28 -7.41 -12.69
C LEU A 30 17.26 -8.45 -11.55
N GLU A 31 18.39 -9.10 -11.25
CA GLU A 31 18.50 -10.06 -10.14
C GLU A 31 18.21 -9.38 -8.79
N THR A 32 18.83 -8.22 -8.55
CA THR A 32 18.67 -7.45 -7.32
C THR A 32 17.22 -7.00 -7.16
N ALA A 33 16.62 -6.40 -8.20
CA ALA A 33 15.23 -5.96 -8.16
C ALA A 33 14.26 -7.11 -7.88
N LEU A 34 14.46 -8.27 -8.51
CA LEU A 34 13.62 -9.46 -8.27
C LEU A 34 13.78 -9.99 -6.84
N ARG A 35 15.02 -10.02 -6.32
CA ARG A 35 15.27 -10.45 -4.94
C ARG A 35 14.59 -9.53 -3.94
N GLU A 36 14.73 -8.22 -4.10
CA GLU A 36 14.06 -7.24 -3.25
C GLU A 36 12.54 -7.38 -3.31
N HIS A 37 11.98 -7.54 -4.51
CA HIS A 37 10.54 -7.74 -4.66
C HIS A 37 10.04 -8.98 -3.91
N LEU A 38 10.78 -10.09 -3.99
CA LEU A 38 10.43 -11.33 -3.29
C LEU A 38 10.55 -11.19 -1.77
N VAL A 39 11.60 -10.51 -1.28
CA VAL A 39 11.79 -10.23 0.16
C VAL A 39 10.67 -9.33 0.66
N ARG A 40 10.40 -8.19 0.01
CA ARG A 40 9.30 -7.29 0.39
C ARG A 40 7.94 -7.99 0.42
N ARG A 41 7.71 -8.93 -0.51
CA ARG A 41 6.49 -9.75 -0.52
C ARG A 41 6.43 -10.73 0.66
N ALA A 42 7.56 -11.31 1.05
CA ALA A 42 7.63 -12.24 2.17
C ALA A 42 7.56 -11.52 3.53
N GLU A 43 8.13 -10.32 3.62
CA GLU A 43 8.23 -9.50 4.82
C GLU A 43 7.09 -8.50 4.97
N ALA A 44 6.08 -8.52 4.07
CA ALA A 44 4.89 -7.70 4.24
C ALA A 44 4.37 -7.91 5.66
N PRO A 45 4.47 -6.91 6.55
CA PRO A 45 4.26 -7.14 7.97
C PRO A 45 2.82 -7.57 8.13
N ARG A 46 2.62 -8.82 8.59
CA ARG A 46 1.36 -9.18 9.20
C ARG A 46 1.27 -8.29 10.43
N VAL A 47 0.55 -7.19 10.28
CA VAL A 47 0.23 -6.37 11.44
C VAL A 47 -0.74 -7.24 12.23
N ASP A 48 -0.29 -7.74 13.38
CA ASP A 48 -1.19 -8.26 14.42
C ASP A 48 -1.95 -7.06 15.00
N PHE A 49 -2.77 -6.45 14.15
CA PHE A 49 -3.63 -5.35 14.49
C PHE A 49 -4.96 -5.94 14.92
N VAL A 50 -5.13 -6.03 16.23
CA VAL A 50 -6.45 -6.28 16.80
C VAL A 50 -7.20 -4.97 16.74
N LEU A 51 -8.16 -4.87 15.82
CA LEU A 51 -9.12 -3.76 15.81
C LEU A 51 -9.79 -3.70 17.19
N PRO A 52 -9.73 -2.56 17.90
CA PRO A 52 -10.43 -2.43 19.17
C PRO A 52 -11.93 -2.64 18.92
N THR A 53 -12.50 -3.66 19.56
CA THR A 53 -13.94 -3.86 19.55
C THR A 53 -14.54 -2.96 20.62
N PHE A 54 -15.22 -1.90 20.19
CA PHE A 54 -16.08 -1.15 21.08
C PHE A 54 -17.42 -1.88 21.18
N PRO A 55 -18.05 -1.95 22.36
CA PRO A 55 -19.45 -2.31 22.45
C PRO A 55 -20.22 -1.22 21.69
N GLY A 56 -20.48 -1.46 20.40
CA GLY A 56 -21.28 -0.55 19.60
C GLY A 56 -22.63 -0.40 20.29
N GLY A 57 -22.99 0.83 20.65
CA GLY A 57 -24.40 1.16 20.82
C GLY A 57 -25.09 0.77 19.52
N GLY A 58 -26.24 0.10 19.60
CA GLY A 58 -27.00 -0.30 18.41
C GLY A 58 -27.28 0.89 17.49
N LEU A 59 -27.87 0.63 16.32
CA LEU A 59 -28.19 1.69 15.36
C LEU A 59 -28.98 2.83 16.03
N LEU A 60 -28.31 3.97 16.29
CA LEU A 60 -28.92 5.13 16.94
C LEU A 60 -29.66 6.00 15.91
N VAL A 61 -29.11 6.10 14.70
CA VAL A 61 -29.62 6.92 13.59
C VAL A 61 -29.37 6.21 12.27
N ASP A 62 -30.17 6.52 11.25
CA ASP A 62 -29.84 6.19 9.87
C ASP A 62 -28.65 7.06 9.42
N ILE A 63 -27.54 6.41 9.09
CA ILE A 63 -26.30 7.09 8.65
C ILE A 63 -26.45 7.80 7.30
N LEU A 64 -27.51 7.51 6.55
CA LEU A 64 -27.83 8.20 5.30
C LEU A 64 -28.61 9.51 5.53
N ASP A 65 -29.16 9.70 6.73
CA ASP A 65 -29.78 10.96 7.13
C ASP A 65 -28.71 11.88 7.76
N LYS A 66 -28.29 12.86 6.96
CA LYS A 66 -27.24 13.80 7.30
C LYS A 66 -27.59 14.64 8.54
N GLU A 67 -28.85 15.03 8.71
CA GLU A 67 -29.25 15.89 9.83
C GLU A 67 -29.29 15.09 11.13
N ALA A 68 -29.89 13.90 11.09
CA ALA A 68 -29.93 13.00 12.24
C ALA A 68 -28.52 12.56 12.69
N LEU A 69 -27.59 12.36 11.75
CA LEU A 69 -26.21 12.03 12.05
C LEU A 69 -25.44 13.19 12.72
N ALA A 70 -25.62 14.42 12.23
CA ALA A 70 -24.96 15.60 12.79
C ALA A 70 -25.42 15.89 14.23
N ASP A 71 -26.71 15.72 14.52
CA ASP A 71 -27.25 15.85 15.87
C ASP A 71 -26.70 14.76 16.82
N ALA A 72 -26.64 13.51 16.37
CA ALA A 72 -26.14 12.39 17.18
C ALA A 72 -24.65 12.50 17.51
N LEU A 73 -23.86 13.15 16.64
CA LEU A 73 -22.44 13.41 16.85
C LEU A 73 -22.18 14.66 17.73
N GLY A 74 -23.21 15.46 18.02
CA GLY A 74 -23.09 16.70 18.79
C GLY A 74 -22.54 17.88 17.99
N ASP A 75 -22.46 17.76 16.66
CA ASP A 75 -21.92 18.81 15.77
C ASP A 75 -22.80 20.08 15.75
N ASN A 76 -24.05 19.96 16.21
CA ASN A 76 -25.03 21.05 16.29
C ASN A 76 -25.18 21.64 17.71
N GLU A 77 -24.42 21.19 18.71
CA GLU A 77 -24.43 21.84 20.03
C GLU A 77 -23.70 23.20 19.96
N PRO A 78 -24.31 24.30 20.45
CA PRO A 78 -23.61 25.57 20.52
C PRO A 78 -22.47 25.46 21.56
N ALA A 79 -21.25 25.83 21.14
CA ALA A 79 -20.09 25.90 22.02
C ALA A 79 -20.43 26.69 23.30
N ARG A 80 -20.29 26.02 24.44
CA ARG A 80 -20.66 26.56 25.75
C ARG A 80 -19.65 27.58 26.27
#